data_AF-A0A918IDV3-F1
#
_entry.id   AF-A0A918IDV3-F1
#
_cell.length_a   1.000
_cell.length_b   1.000
_cell.length_c   1.000
_cell.angle_alpha   90.00
_cell.angle_beta   90.00
_cell.angle_gamma   90.00
#
_symmetry.space_group_name_H-M   'P 1'
#
loop_
_entity.id
_entity.type
_entity.pdbx_description
1 polymer ?
#
loop_
_entity_poly.entity_id
_entity_poly.type
_entity_poly.pdbx_seq_one_letter_code
_entity_poly.pdbx_strand_id
1 'polypeptide(L)'
;MSFDSPPTREEITEAVARQHAYRQAEPQSQEAGESVAQRIYTDWREAHAQGRDVPDLVSFVRDVAGTGSVTREDRGEVRAFWSYMSQPEGASEPIGHRYLAQACGSSRGFQVLEDTPAGSRLDSYQLWNEHVKDALVRDYGLDEEAVNALAPEVWSTVSQRYAEAAQGPVVAFATDIAAFSVLGKDELPRLLAHEQVGKDNIRFPLPAPRHEHLPPEIDALIADDAMRAQVLMEDFDPEKSPKEFAAKLGGVDVPERLRDDHQAALRRLQLADSYEELNAKASAPQPAAVNEFLPGVAVRPVAMPAAPRGPAAGHGVLNPAAALSLPTPMPVQQSAGVER
;
A
#
# COMPACT_ATOMS: atom_id res chain seq x y z
N MET A 1 -15.93 -17.76 -6.70
CA MET A 1 -14.75 -17.52 -5.85
C MET A 1 -15.07 -16.30 -5.00
N SER A 2 -14.63 -16.27 -3.74
CA SER A 2 -14.81 -15.09 -2.90
C SER A 2 -13.90 -13.97 -3.41
N PHE A 3 -14.37 -12.73 -3.45
CA PHE A 3 -13.62 -11.63 -4.04
C PHE A 3 -12.41 -11.22 -3.19
N ASP A 4 -12.44 -11.54 -1.89
CA ASP A 4 -11.40 -11.31 -0.89
C ASP A 4 -10.35 -12.44 -0.79
N SER A 5 -10.45 -13.49 -1.63
CA SER A 5 -9.46 -14.57 -1.60
C SER A 5 -8.09 -14.10 -2.11
N PRO A 6 -6.98 -14.66 -1.62
CA PRO A 6 -5.65 -14.38 -2.17
C PRO A 6 -5.58 -14.60 -3.69
N PRO A 7 -4.68 -13.88 -4.41
CA PRO A 7 -4.43 -14.14 -5.82
C PRO A 7 -4.03 -15.60 -6.08
N THR A 8 -4.60 -16.19 -7.12
CA THR A 8 -4.25 -17.52 -7.62
C THR A 8 -2.91 -17.50 -8.37
N ARG A 9 -2.33 -18.67 -8.61
CA ARG A 9 -1.08 -18.79 -9.37
C ARG A 9 -1.23 -18.28 -10.81
N GLU A 10 -2.39 -18.51 -11.42
CA GLU A 10 -2.73 -18.02 -12.75
C GLU A 10 -2.80 -16.48 -12.77
N GLU A 11 -3.46 -15.87 -11.77
CA GLU A 11 -3.53 -14.41 -11.64
C GLU A 11 -2.17 -13.79 -11.37
N ILE A 12 -1.32 -14.43 -10.56
CA ILE A 12 0.06 -13.99 -10.31
C ILE A 12 0.88 -14.04 -11.61
N THR A 13 0.77 -15.13 -12.38
CA THR A 13 1.50 -15.28 -13.66
C THR A 13 1.07 -14.22 -14.67
N GLU A 14 -0.22 -13.96 -14.78
CA GLU A 14 -0.79 -12.90 -15.63
C GLU A 14 -0.34 -11.50 -15.16
N ALA A 15 -0.30 -11.24 -13.86
CA ALA A 15 0.15 -9.97 -13.31
C ALA A 15 1.64 -9.71 -13.63
N VAL A 16 2.50 -10.73 -13.55
CA VAL A 16 3.91 -10.65 -13.97
C VAL A 16 4.00 -10.31 -15.46
N ALA A 17 3.24 -11.00 -16.31
CA ALA A 17 3.23 -10.73 -17.75
C ALA A 17 2.79 -9.29 -18.06
N ARG A 18 1.75 -8.77 -17.39
CA ARG A 18 1.28 -7.39 -17.52
C ARG A 18 2.32 -6.38 -17.08
N GLN A 19 2.97 -6.63 -15.95
CA GLN A 19 4.05 -5.79 -15.44
C GLN A 19 5.19 -5.68 -16.45
N HIS A 20 5.63 -6.80 -17.04
CA HIS A 20 6.66 -6.78 -18.08
C HIS A 20 6.22 -6.06 -19.33
N ALA A 21 5.00 -6.31 -19.80
CA ALA A 21 4.45 -5.65 -20.99
C ALA A 21 4.39 -4.13 -20.81
N TYR A 22 3.98 -3.66 -19.63
CA TYR A 22 3.95 -2.24 -19.30
C TYR A 22 5.36 -1.64 -19.30
N ARG A 23 6.32 -2.24 -18.57
CA ARG A 23 7.72 -1.77 -18.53
C ARG A 23 8.36 -1.74 -19.92
N GLN A 24 8.04 -2.70 -20.78
CA GLN A 24 8.54 -2.74 -22.17
C GLN A 24 7.91 -1.67 -23.06
N ALA A 25 6.69 -1.23 -22.75
CA ALA A 25 5.97 -0.20 -23.49
C ALA A 25 6.26 1.23 -23.01
N GLU A 26 6.88 1.39 -21.83
CA GLU A 26 7.28 2.70 -21.32
C GLU A 26 8.23 3.41 -22.31
N PRO A 27 8.05 4.72 -22.57
CA PRO A 27 8.96 5.48 -23.41
C PRO A 27 10.40 5.46 -22.86
N GLN A 28 11.33 4.83 -23.59
CA GLN A 28 12.76 4.73 -23.21
C GLN A 28 13.66 5.70 -23.99
N SER A 29 13.08 6.59 -24.80
CA SER A 29 13.82 7.54 -25.62
C SER A 29 13.04 8.83 -25.79
N GLN A 30 13.76 9.87 -26.22
CA GLN A 30 13.18 11.16 -26.56
C GLN A 30 12.11 11.04 -27.67
N GLU A 31 12.39 10.30 -28.74
CA GLU A 31 11.44 10.04 -29.84
C GLU A 31 10.17 9.30 -29.36
N ALA A 32 10.33 8.35 -28.43
CA ALA A 32 9.20 7.68 -27.82
C ALA A 32 8.36 8.65 -26.95
N GLY A 33 9.02 9.52 -26.18
CA GLY A 33 8.36 10.57 -25.40
C GLY A 33 7.58 11.56 -26.28
N GLU A 34 8.19 12.01 -27.38
CA GLU A 34 7.58 12.86 -28.41
C GLU A 34 6.33 12.21 -29.01
N SER A 35 6.39 10.91 -29.30
CA SER A 35 5.25 10.15 -29.82
C SER A 35 4.06 10.14 -28.84
N VAL A 36 4.32 10.05 -27.54
CA VAL A 36 3.27 10.15 -26.51
C VAL A 36 2.72 11.57 -26.42
N ALA A 37 3.58 12.59 -26.40
CA ALA A 37 3.16 13.99 -26.37
C ALA A 37 2.30 14.35 -27.61
N GLN A 38 2.67 13.86 -28.80
CA GLN A 38 1.90 13.99 -30.02
C GLN A 38 0.52 13.33 -29.94
N ARG A 39 0.40 12.20 -29.26
CA ARG A 39 -0.89 11.55 -28.99
C ARG A 39 -1.77 12.43 -28.11
N ILE A 40 -1.24 12.99 -27.01
CA ILE A 40 -1.98 13.93 -26.14
C ILE A 40 -2.49 15.11 -26.95
N TYR A 41 -1.65 15.69 -27.81
CA TYR A 41 -2.03 16.79 -28.69
C TYR A 41 -3.11 16.41 -29.70
N THR A 42 -3.01 15.22 -30.29
CA THR A 42 -4.01 14.72 -31.24
C THR A 42 -5.36 14.55 -30.57
N ASP A 43 -5.39 13.92 -29.39
CA ASP A 43 -6.60 13.75 -28.59
C ASP A 43 -7.22 15.10 -28.19
N TRP A 44 -6.41 16.08 -27.78
CA TRP A 44 -6.87 17.43 -27.48
C TRP A 44 -7.49 18.11 -28.70
N ARG A 45 -6.85 18.00 -29.87
CA ARG A 45 -7.40 18.57 -31.12
C ARG A 45 -8.72 17.95 -31.51
N GLU A 46 -8.87 16.64 -31.34
CA GLU A 46 -10.13 15.94 -31.59
C GLU A 46 -11.23 16.41 -30.63
N ALA A 47 -10.92 16.54 -29.34
CA ALA A 47 -11.83 17.10 -28.34
C ALA A 47 -12.27 18.53 -28.69
N HIS A 48 -11.34 19.39 -29.08
CA HIS A 48 -11.64 20.76 -29.51
C HIS A 48 -12.49 20.78 -30.79
N ALA A 49 -12.22 19.90 -31.76
CA ALA A 49 -13.03 19.78 -32.98
C ALA A 49 -14.47 19.31 -32.70
N GLN A 50 -14.68 18.60 -31.60
CA GLN A 50 -16.00 18.20 -31.10
C GLN A 50 -16.70 19.31 -30.28
N GLY A 51 -16.08 20.49 -30.16
CA GLY A 51 -16.64 21.64 -29.45
C GLY A 51 -16.48 21.59 -27.93
N ARG A 52 -15.54 20.77 -27.42
CA ARG A 52 -15.21 20.77 -25.99
C ARG A 52 -14.38 22.02 -25.65
N ASP A 53 -14.75 22.69 -24.56
CA ASP A 53 -14.05 23.89 -24.06
C ASP A 53 -12.84 23.48 -23.20
N VAL A 54 -11.75 23.12 -23.88
CA VAL A 54 -10.47 22.76 -23.26
C VAL A 54 -9.35 23.60 -23.90
N PRO A 55 -8.98 24.74 -23.30
CA PRO A 55 -8.19 25.78 -23.98
C PRO A 55 -6.75 25.36 -24.32
N ASP A 56 -6.19 24.40 -23.58
CA ASP A 56 -4.82 23.92 -23.74
C ASP A 56 -4.70 22.42 -23.36
N LEU A 57 -3.50 21.86 -23.60
CA LEU A 57 -3.20 20.45 -23.34
C LEU A 57 -3.33 20.08 -21.85
N VAL A 58 -2.91 20.95 -20.95
CA VAL A 58 -2.94 20.70 -19.50
C VAL A 58 -4.39 20.64 -19.03
N SER A 59 -5.19 21.61 -19.45
CA SER A 59 -6.63 21.70 -19.21
C SER A 59 -7.37 20.50 -19.79
N PHE A 60 -6.97 20.01 -20.96
CA PHE A 60 -7.51 18.79 -21.55
C PHE A 60 -7.22 17.55 -20.71
N VAL A 61 -5.98 17.35 -20.27
CA VAL A 61 -5.61 16.18 -19.46
C VAL A 61 -6.34 16.21 -18.11
N ARG A 62 -6.50 17.40 -17.49
CA ARG A 62 -7.36 17.62 -16.32
C ARG A 62 -8.81 17.28 -16.59
N ASP A 63 -9.34 17.72 -17.73
CA ASP A 63 -10.71 17.42 -18.15
C ASP A 63 -10.93 15.92 -18.36
N VAL A 64 -9.97 15.17 -18.92
CA VAL A 64 -10.05 13.70 -19.01
C VAL A 64 -10.22 13.08 -17.63
N ALA A 65 -9.42 13.53 -16.65
CA ALA A 65 -9.52 13.05 -15.27
C ALA A 65 -10.82 13.47 -14.57
N GLY A 66 -11.33 14.68 -14.86
CA GLY A 66 -12.52 15.24 -14.24
C GLY A 66 -13.85 14.76 -14.84
N THR A 67 -13.86 14.36 -16.12
CA THR A 67 -15.10 14.07 -16.86
C THR A 67 -15.17 12.67 -17.46
N GLY A 68 -14.02 12.03 -17.71
CA GLY A 68 -13.98 10.68 -18.28
C GLY A 68 -14.71 9.66 -17.40
N SER A 69 -15.27 8.61 -18.01
CA SER A 69 -15.92 7.54 -17.25
C SER A 69 -14.91 6.79 -16.39
N VAL A 70 -15.20 6.72 -15.09
CA VAL A 70 -14.50 5.89 -14.11
C VAL A 70 -15.19 4.54 -13.90
N THR A 71 -16.16 4.20 -14.77
CA THR A 71 -16.90 2.94 -14.72
C THR A 71 -16.67 2.19 -16.02
N ARG A 72 -16.51 0.87 -15.87
CA ARG A 72 -16.34 -0.06 -16.98
C ARG A 72 -17.54 -1.01 -17.02
N GLU A 73 -18.44 -0.79 -17.97
CA GLU A 73 -19.74 -1.46 -18.07
C GLU A 73 -19.66 -2.97 -18.34
N ASP A 74 -18.54 -3.47 -18.89
CA ASP A 74 -18.31 -4.91 -19.11
C ASP A 74 -17.72 -5.65 -17.89
N ARG A 75 -17.62 -4.97 -16.73
CA ARG A 75 -17.15 -5.54 -15.46
C ARG A 75 -18.26 -5.55 -14.41
N GLY A 76 -18.03 -6.29 -13.33
CA GLY A 76 -18.93 -6.34 -12.18
C GLY A 76 -18.86 -5.06 -11.32
N GLU A 77 -19.63 -5.04 -10.23
CA GLU A 77 -19.80 -3.86 -9.37
C GLU A 77 -18.64 -3.63 -8.40
N VAL A 78 -17.83 -4.65 -8.11
CA VAL A 78 -16.71 -4.57 -7.17
C VAL A 78 -15.57 -3.77 -7.77
N ARG A 79 -15.16 -2.70 -7.07
CA ARG A 79 -14.01 -1.87 -7.43
C ARG A 79 -12.77 -2.33 -6.67
N ALA A 80 -11.67 -2.44 -7.40
CA ALA A 80 -10.36 -2.74 -6.89
C ALA A 80 -9.49 -1.48 -6.87
N PHE A 81 -8.79 -1.31 -5.75
CA PHE A 81 -7.83 -0.28 -5.46
C PHE A 81 -6.48 -0.94 -5.17
N TRP A 82 -5.38 -0.19 -5.26
CA TRP A 82 -4.07 -0.76 -5.05
C TRP A 82 -3.05 0.26 -4.54
N SER A 83 -1.99 -0.22 -3.89
CA SER A 83 -0.85 0.63 -3.51
C SER A 83 0.44 -0.17 -3.52
N TYR A 84 1.49 0.40 -4.10
CA TYR A 84 2.85 -0.16 -4.08
C TYR A 84 2.97 -1.55 -4.74
N MET A 85 3.84 -2.40 -4.20
CA MET A 85 4.18 -3.72 -4.73
C MET A 85 4.54 -4.69 -3.60
N SER A 86 4.43 -5.99 -3.87
CA SER A 86 4.93 -7.04 -2.97
C SER A 86 5.27 -8.29 -3.78
N GLN A 87 5.87 -9.28 -3.13
CA GLN A 87 6.10 -10.60 -3.72
C GLN A 87 5.19 -11.63 -3.02
N PRO A 88 3.95 -11.81 -3.49
CA PRO A 88 3.05 -12.81 -2.90
C PRO A 88 3.61 -14.24 -3.09
N GLU A 89 3.16 -15.18 -2.26
CA GLU A 89 3.61 -16.56 -2.35
C GLU A 89 3.39 -17.12 -3.77
N GLY A 90 4.44 -17.72 -4.34
CA GLY A 90 4.43 -18.24 -5.71
C GLY A 90 4.83 -17.24 -6.79
N ALA A 91 5.02 -15.95 -6.47
CA ALA A 91 5.60 -14.98 -7.41
C ALA A 91 7.13 -15.12 -7.50
N SER A 92 7.66 -15.09 -8.72
CA SER A 92 9.10 -15.14 -9.00
C SER A 92 9.83 -13.82 -8.72
N GLU A 93 9.10 -12.70 -8.69
CA GLU A 93 9.61 -11.36 -8.48
C GLU A 93 8.56 -10.49 -7.77
N PRO A 94 8.94 -9.31 -7.23
CA PRO A 94 7.98 -8.32 -6.77
C PRO A 94 7.06 -7.83 -7.89
N ILE A 95 5.76 -7.78 -7.60
CA ILE A 95 4.70 -7.40 -8.53
C ILE A 95 3.99 -6.16 -8.00
N GLY A 96 3.87 -5.14 -8.85
CA GLY A 96 3.04 -3.98 -8.59
C GLY A 96 1.60 -4.41 -8.35
N HIS A 97 1.02 -3.94 -7.25
CA HIS A 97 -0.34 -4.34 -6.84
C HIS A 97 -1.39 -3.94 -7.87
N ARG A 98 -1.12 -2.91 -8.68
CA ARG A 98 -1.84 -2.59 -9.91
C ARG A 98 -2.07 -3.81 -10.79
N TYR A 99 -1.01 -4.54 -11.13
CA TYR A 99 -1.08 -5.64 -12.07
C TYR A 99 -1.78 -6.86 -11.46
N LEU A 100 -1.64 -7.06 -10.14
CA LEU A 100 -2.41 -8.05 -9.41
C LEU A 100 -3.91 -7.70 -9.43
N ALA A 101 -4.26 -6.43 -9.21
CA ALA A 101 -5.63 -5.96 -9.29
C ALA A 101 -6.22 -6.15 -10.69
N GLN A 102 -5.48 -5.82 -11.76
CA GLN A 102 -5.90 -6.03 -13.16
C GLN A 102 -6.06 -7.51 -13.54
N ALA A 103 -5.14 -8.38 -13.09
CA ALA A 103 -5.23 -9.82 -13.32
C ALA A 103 -6.46 -10.40 -12.62
N CYS A 104 -6.65 -10.08 -11.34
CA CYS A 104 -7.83 -10.47 -10.58
C CYS A 104 -9.12 -9.84 -11.13
N GLY A 105 -9.06 -8.60 -11.64
CA GLY A 105 -10.19 -7.94 -12.28
C GLY A 105 -10.62 -8.64 -13.57
N SER A 106 -9.65 -9.19 -14.31
CA SER A 106 -9.93 -9.95 -15.53
C SER A 106 -10.56 -11.32 -15.26
N SER A 107 -10.13 -12.03 -14.22
CA SER A 107 -10.63 -13.36 -13.85
C SER A 107 -11.89 -13.32 -12.98
N ARG A 108 -12.00 -12.34 -12.07
CA ARG A 108 -13.06 -12.23 -11.05
C ARG A 108 -14.09 -11.14 -11.35
N GLY A 109 -13.85 -10.32 -12.38
CA GLY A 109 -14.77 -9.29 -12.83
C GLY A 109 -14.69 -7.97 -12.06
N PHE A 110 -13.60 -7.69 -11.35
CA PHE A 110 -13.44 -6.39 -10.69
C PHE A 110 -13.23 -5.27 -11.71
N GLN A 111 -13.68 -4.08 -11.33
CA GLN A 111 -13.25 -2.84 -11.94
C GLN A 111 -11.90 -2.44 -11.34
N VAL A 112 -10.98 -1.95 -12.17
CA VAL A 112 -9.70 -1.40 -11.75
C VAL A 112 -9.57 -0.05 -12.45
N LEU A 113 -9.13 0.98 -11.75
CA LEU A 113 -9.12 2.35 -12.26
C LEU A 113 -8.42 2.46 -13.62
N GLU A 114 -7.24 1.86 -13.77
CA GLU A 114 -6.45 1.88 -15.00
C GLU A 114 -7.10 1.14 -16.18
N ASP A 115 -8.08 0.28 -15.90
CA ASP A 115 -8.87 -0.42 -16.92
C ASP A 115 -10.13 0.36 -17.33
N THR A 116 -10.49 1.44 -16.63
CA THR A 116 -11.63 2.31 -16.97
C THR A 116 -11.31 3.19 -18.18
N PRO A 117 -12.32 3.74 -18.89
CA PRO A 117 -12.07 4.67 -20.00
C PRO A 117 -11.21 5.88 -19.62
N ALA A 118 -11.43 6.48 -18.45
CA ALA A 118 -10.61 7.59 -17.96
C ALA A 118 -9.19 7.14 -17.59
N GLY A 119 -9.08 6.10 -16.76
CA GLY A 119 -7.77 5.64 -16.28
C GLY A 119 -6.89 5.08 -17.38
N SER A 120 -7.46 4.30 -18.31
CA SER A 120 -6.72 3.76 -19.46
C SER A 120 -6.18 4.87 -20.37
N ARG A 121 -6.96 5.94 -20.58
CA ARG A 121 -6.51 7.09 -21.35
C ARG A 121 -5.38 7.84 -20.63
N LEU A 122 -5.52 8.14 -19.33
CA LEU A 122 -4.48 8.79 -18.55
C LEU A 122 -3.20 7.97 -18.45
N ASP A 123 -3.33 6.64 -18.30
CA ASP A 123 -2.21 5.71 -18.27
C ASP A 123 -1.43 5.71 -19.60
N SER A 124 -2.15 5.82 -20.73
CA SER A 124 -1.52 5.92 -22.06
C SER A 124 -0.69 7.20 -22.24
N TYR A 125 -0.91 8.22 -21.42
CA TYR A 125 -0.18 9.48 -21.49
C TYR A 125 1.15 9.45 -20.74
N GLN A 126 1.42 8.42 -19.91
CA GLN A 126 2.72 8.21 -19.29
C GLN A 126 3.29 9.48 -18.62
N LEU A 127 2.44 10.26 -17.94
CA LEU A 127 2.75 11.62 -17.47
C LEU A 127 3.87 11.67 -16.41
N TRP A 128 4.24 10.53 -15.83
CA TRP A 128 5.39 10.39 -14.92
C TRP A 128 6.72 10.23 -15.65
N ASN A 129 6.72 9.92 -16.95
CA ASN A 129 7.92 9.67 -17.73
C ASN A 129 8.61 10.99 -18.13
N GLU A 130 9.89 11.12 -17.79
CA GLU A 130 10.66 12.35 -18.02
C GLU A 130 10.75 12.72 -19.51
N HIS A 131 10.87 11.75 -20.43
CA HIS A 131 10.89 12.05 -21.87
C HIS A 131 9.56 12.62 -22.37
N VAL A 132 8.44 12.22 -21.78
CA VAL A 132 7.12 12.79 -22.09
C VAL A 132 7.01 14.21 -21.56
N LYS A 133 7.45 14.46 -20.33
CA LYS A 133 7.46 15.80 -19.73
C LYS A 133 8.33 16.77 -20.54
N ASP A 134 9.54 16.35 -20.90
CA ASP A 134 10.46 17.12 -21.72
C ASP A 134 9.85 17.49 -23.07
N ALA A 135 9.20 16.52 -23.74
CA ALA A 135 8.53 16.77 -25.01
C ALA A 135 7.35 17.75 -24.87
N LEU A 136 6.55 17.61 -23.81
CA LEU A 136 5.44 18.52 -23.51
C LEU A 136 5.92 19.97 -23.29
N VAL A 137 6.98 20.17 -22.52
CA VAL A 137 7.57 21.50 -22.28
C VAL A 137 8.18 22.06 -23.57
N ARG A 138 9.05 21.29 -24.23
CA ARG A 138 9.83 21.75 -25.38
C ARG A 138 9.00 21.98 -26.63
N ASP A 139 8.13 21.03 -27.00
CA ASP A 139 7.46 21.04 -28.30
C ASP A 139 6.15 21.83 -28.28
N TYR A 140 5.51 21.93 -27.10
CA TYR A 140 4.24 22.62 -26.92
C TYR A 140 4.34 23.87 -26.04
N GLY A 141 5.55 24.23 -25.58
CA GLY A 141 5.79 25.44 -24.79
C GLY A 141 5.03 25.46 -23.48
N LEU A 142 4.77 24.29 -22.88
CA LEU A 142 4.07 24.20 -21.61
C LEU A 142 5.00 24.60 -20.45
N ASP A 143 4.41 25.16 -19.41
CA ASP A 143 5.12 25.48 -18.18
C ASP A 143 5.61 24.21 -17.47
N GLU A 144 6.89 24.20 -17.09
CA GLU A 144 7.55 23.03 -16.50
C GLU A 144 6.98 22.67 -15.13
N GLU A 145 6.64 23.66 -14.31
CA GLU A 145 6.03 23.44 -13.00
C GLU A 145 4.64 22.82 -13.16
N ALA A 146 3.84 23.33 -14.09
CA ALA A 146 2.52 22.79 -14.43
C ALA A 146 2.59 21.35 -14.95
N VAL A 147 3.57 21.03 -15.81
CA VAL A 147 3.78 19.67 -16.34
C VAL A 147 4.19 18.71 -15.22
N ASN A 148 5.09 19.12 -14.32
CA ASN A 148 5.53 18.30 -13.19
C ASN A 148 4.41 18.06 -12.17
N ALA A 149 3.52 19.03 -11.96
CA ALA A 149 2.36 18.88 -11.08
C ALA A 149 1.23 18.05 -11.68
N LEU A 150 1.20 17.87 -13.01
CA LEU A 150 0.06 17.33 -13.73
C LEU A 150 -0.26 15.89 -13.33
N ALA A 151 0.73 14.99 -13.33
CA ALA A 151 0.50 13.57 -13.03
C ALA A 151 -0.08 13.34 -11.61
N PRO A 152 0.52 13.89 -10.52
CA PRO A 152 -0.09 13.82 -9.19
C PRO A 152 -1.53 14.37 -9.15
N GLU A 153 -1.80 15.51 -9.79
CA GLU A 153 -3.10 16.18 -9.76
C GLU A 153 -4.20 15.35 -10.42
N VAL A 154 -3.95 14.86 -11.63
CA VAL A 154 -4.97 14.14 -12.41
C VAL A 154 -5.22 12.75 -11.89
N TRP A 155 -4.19 12.06 -11.40
CA TRP A 155 -4.36 10.77 -10.73
C TRP A 155 -5.10 10.91 -9.41
N SER A 156 -4.83 11.96 -8.63
CA SER A 156 -5.63 12.26 -7.43
C SER A 156 -7.10 12.49 -7.80
N THR A 157 -7.38 13.35 -8.79
CA THR A 157 -8.75 13.69 -9.22
C THR A 157 -9.53 12.46 -9.68
N VAL A 158 -8.96 11.66 -10.59
CA VAL A 158 -9.67 10.48 -11.13
C VAL A 158 -9.86 9.39 -10.07
N SER A 159 -8.91 9.23 -9.14
CA SER A 159 -8.99 8.25 -8.06
C SER A 159 -10.08 8.61 -7.04
N GLN A 160 -10.22 9.89 -6.71
CA GLN A 160 -11.32 10.37 -5.85
C GLN A 160 -12.68 10.07 -6.47
N ARG A 161 -12.86 10.36 -7.77
CA ARG A 161 -14.09 10.03 -8.51
C ARG A 161 -14.35 8.53 -8.57
N TYR A 162 -13.28 7.73 -8.73
CA TYR A 162 -13.37 6.27 -8.76
C TYR A 162 -13.83 5.70 -7.40
N ALA A 163 -13.32 6.25 -6.29
CA ALA A 163 -13.76 5.91 -4.93
C ALA A 163 -15.22 6.31 -4.67
N GLU A 164 -15.62 7.52 -5.09
CA GLU A 164 -17.00 8.02 -4.97
C GLU A 164 -18.02 7.22 -5.78
N ALA A 165 -17.58 6.53 -6.83
CA ALA A 165 -18.44 5.71 -7.67
C ALA A 165 -18.60 4.26 -7.15
N ALA A 166 -18.03 3.92 -5.99
CA ALA A 166 -18.19 2.61 -5.36
C ALA A 166 -19.60 2.45 -4.75
N GLN A 167 -20.22 1.28 -4.94
CA GLN A 167 -21.63 1.04 -4.52
C GLN A 167 -21.79 -0.13 -3.54
N GLY A 168 -20.70 -0.60 -2.95
CA GLY A 168 -20.72 -1.79 -2.10
C GLY A 168 -19.32 -2.29 -1.75
N PRO A 169 -19.11 -3.62 -1.68
CA PRO A 169 -17.80 -4.19 -1.41
C PRO A 169 -16.70 -3.70 -2.36
N VAL A 170 -15.55 -3.36 -1.79
CA VAL A 170 -14.34 -2.98 -2.52
C VAL A 170 -13.17 -3.85 -2.07
N VAL A 171 -12.19 -4.02 -2.94
CA VAL A 171 -10.95 -4.73 -2.61
C VAL A 171 -9.76 -3.80 -2.72
N ALA A 172 -8.89 -3.83 -1.72
CA ALA A 172 -7.65 -3.05 -1.68
C ALA A 172 -6.44 -4.01 -1.75
N PHE A 173 -5.75 -4.00 -2.89
CA PHE A 173 -4.48 -4.69 -3.06
C PHE A 173 -3.37 -3.81 -2.47
N ALA A 174 -3.13 -3.99 -1.18
CA ALA A 174 -2.04 -3.37 -0.44
C ALA A 174 -1.51 -4.39 0.57
N THR A 175 -0.24 -4.27 0.99
CA THR A 175 0.32 -4.98 2.16
C THR A 175 0.36 -4.07 3.37
N ASP A 176 0.82 -2.84 3.17
CA ASP A 176 0.64 -1.70 4.08
C ASP A 176 0.23 -0.49 3.25
N ILE A 177 -0.32 0.53 3.92
CA ILE A 177 -0.82 1.72 3.26
C ILE A 177 -0.08 2.94 3.81
N ALA A 178 0.69 3.58 2.94
CA ALA A 178 1.39 4.81 3.26
C ALA A 178 0.45 6.02 3.14
N ALA A 179 0.56 6.98 4.06
CA ALA A 179 -0.25 8.19 4.10
C ALA A 179 -0.10 9.09 2.87
N PHE A 180 1.04 9.03 2.17
CA PHE A 180 1.30 9.80 0.95
C PHE A 180 0.85 9.09 -0.33
N SER A 181 0.50 7.79 -0.27
CA SER A 181 0.02 7.05 -1.43
C SER A 181 -1.37 7.55 -1.86
N VAL A 182 -1.71 7.43 -3.14
CA VAL A 182 -3.06 7.79 -3.63
C VAL A 182 -4.15 7.03 -2.85
N LEU A 183 -3.92 5.74 -2.58
CA LEU A 183 -4.80 4.92 -1.75
C LEU A 183 -5.00 5.50 -0.36
N GLY A 184 -3.92 5.82 0.36
CA GLY A 184 -3.98 6.33 1.73
C GLY A 184 -4.50 7.77 1.84
N LYS A 185 -4.08 8.63 0.91
CA LYS A 185 -4.37 10.07 0.93
C LYS A 185 -5.76 10.40 0.38
N ASP A 186 -6.12 9.80 -0.76
CA ASP A 186 -7.23 10.25 -1.59
C ASP A 186 -8.41 9.27 -1.62
N GLU A 187 -8.15 7.96 -1.61
CA GLU A 187 -9.19 6.93 -1.82
C GLU A 187 -9.79 6.41 -0.51
N LEU A 188 -8.98 5.92 0.44
CA LEU A 188 -9.48 5.33 1.69
C LEU A 188 -10.31 6.30 2.53
N PRO A 189 -9.92 7.58 2.75
CA PRO A 189 -10.75 8.50 3.50
C PRO A 189 -12.16 8.64 2.92
N ARG A 190 -12.28 8.57 1.59
CA ARG A 190 -13.58 8.63 0.89
C ARG A 190 -14.35 7.34 1.03
N LEU A 191 -13.70 6.18 0.84
CA LEU A 191 -14.32 4.87 0.99
C LEU A 191 -14.83 4.64 2.42
N LEU A 192 -14.06 5.07 3.43
CA LEU A 192 -14.45 5.00 4.83
C LEU A 192 -15.66 5.90 5.15
N ALA A 193 -15.72 7.10 4.55
CA ALA A 193 -16.84 8.02 4.71
C ALA A 193 -18.07 7.66 3.86
N HIS A 194 -17.93 6.74 2.91
CA HIS A 194 -18.98 6.38 1.95
C HIS A 194 -20.02 5.45 2.57
N GLU A 195 -21.30 5.86 2.60
CA GLU A 195 -22.38 5.14 3.27
C GLU A 195 -22.57 3.68 2.81
N GLN A 196 -22.32 3.40 1.53
CA GLN A 196 -22.47 2.05 0.95
C GLN A 196 -21.20 1.20 1.06
N VAL A 197 -20.05 1.81 1.41
CA VAL A 197 -18.79 1.11 1.57
C VAL A 197 -18.49 1.04 3.06
N GLY A 198 -17.84 2.06 3.63
CA GLY A 198 -17.41 2.04 5.02
C GLY A 198 -16.38 0.94 5.30
N LYS A 199 -15.85 0.94 6.53
CA LYS A 199 -14.80 -0.01 6.95
C LYS A 199 -15.18 -1.48 6.76
N ASP A 200 -16.47 -1.80 6.91
CA ASP A 200 -16.95 -3.18 6.90
C ASP A 200 -17.03 -3.77 5.48
N ASN A 201 -16.91 -2.98 4.42
CA ASN A 201 -16.95 -3.43 3.03
C ASN A 201 -15.61 -3.28 2.29
N ILE A 202 -14.56 -2.83 2.97
CA ILE A 202 -13.19 -2.84 2.44
C ILE A 202 -12.57 -4.20 2.77
N ARG A 203 -12.01 -4.87 1.78
CA ARG A 203 -11.36 -6.18 1.93
C ARG A 203 -9.95 -6.18 1.37
N PHE A 204 -9.06 -6.93 1.99
CA PHE A 204 -7.67 -7.03 1.54
C PHE A 204 -7.32 -8.48 1.15
N PRO A 205 -7.19 -8.79 -0.15
CA PRO A 205 -6.83 -10.14 -0.59
C PRO A 205 -5.36 -10.47 -0.31
N LEU A 206 -4.53 -9.48 -0.02
CA LEU A 206 -3.12 -9.67 0.32
C LEU A 206 -2.96 -9.73 1.84
N PRO A 207 -2.20 -10.71 2.37
CA PRO A 207 -1.95 -10.78 3.80
C PRO A 207 -1.18 -9.53 4.26
N ALA A 208 -1.54 -9.04 5.45
CA ALA A 208 -0.73 -8.03 6.14
C ALA A 208 0.65 -8.62 6.47
N PRO A 209 1.75 -7.87 6.31
CA PRO A 209 3.06 -8.31 6.73
C PRO A 209 3.13 -8.37 8.26
N ARG A 210 4.07 -9.17 8.77
CA ARG A 210 4.35 -9.25 10.21
C ARG A 210 5.20 -8.05 10.62
N HIS A 211 4.70 -7.23 11.53
CA HIS A 211 5.46 -6.12 12.11
C HIS A 211 6.21 -6.57 13.35
N GLU A 212 7.50 -6.88 13.21
CA GLU A 212 8.32 -7.48 14.28
C GLU A 212 8.44 -6.60 15.53
N HIS A 213 8.34 -5.27 15.38
CA HIS A 213 8.36 -4.33 16.50
C HIS A 213 7.03 -4.25 17.26
N LEU A 214 5.95 -4.81 16.72
CA LEU A 214 4.65 -4.87 17.39
C LEU A 214 4.45 -6.24 18.04
N PRO A 215 3.91 -6.31 19.28
CA PRO A 215 3.44 -7.56 19.85
C PRO A 215 2.42 -8.27 18.93
N PRO A 216 2.40 -9.62 18.90
CA PRO A 216 1.53 -10.38 18.00
C PRO A 216 0.06 -10.01 18.09
N GLU A 217 -0.44 -9.67 19.28
CA GLU A 217 -1.85 -9.30 19.46
C GLU A 217 -2.20 -7.91 18.90
N ILE A 218 -1.26 -6.97 18.92
CA ILE A 218 -1.46 -5.62 18.34
C ILE A 218 -1.36 -5.69 16.82
N ASP A 219 -0.39 -6.46 16.32
CA ASP A 219 -0.22 -6.72 14.89
C ASP A 219 -1.42 -7.46 14.30
N ALA A 220 -1.93 -8.48 14.98
CA ALA A 220 -3.15 -9.19 14.56
C ALA A 220 -4.38 -8.27 14.56
N LEU A 221 -4.47 -7.32 15.51
CA LEU A 221 -5.55 -6.33 15.53
C LEU A 221 -5.51 -5.42 14.31
N ILE A 222 -4.35 -4.88 13.93
CA ILE A 222 -4.24 -3.99 12.76
C ILE A 222 -4.22 -4.74 11.43
N ALA A 223 -3.97 -6.06 11.44
CA ALA A 223 -4.10 -6.92 10.28
C ALA A 223 -5.57 -7.17 9.86
N ASP A 224 -6.53 -6.91 10.75
CA ASP A 224 -7.95 -7.00 10.45
C ASP A 224 -8.38 -5.96 9.42
N ASP A 225 -9.10 -6.37 8.37
CA ASP A 225 -9.46 -5.49 7.24
C ASP A 225 -10.09 -4.15 7.65
N ALA A 226 -11.00 -4.16 8.64
CA ALA A 226 -11.68 -2.94 9.07
C ALA A 226 -10.75 -1.99 9.84
N MET A 227 -9.77 -2.53 10.56
CA MET A 227 -8.74 -1.75 11.26
C MET A 227 -7.68 -1.27 10.27
N ARG A 228 -7.24 -2.15 9.37
CA ARG A 228 -6.23 -1.90 8.34
C ARG A 228 -6.61 -0.81 7.36
N ALA A 229 -7.89 -0.67 7.05
CA ALA A 229 -8.39 0.43 6.23
C ALA A 229 -8.22 1.82 6.89
N GLN A 230 -8.01 1.88 8.20
CA GLN A 230 -7.96 3.12 8.99
C GLN A 230 -6.59 3.43 9.60
N VAL A 231 -5.72 2.42 9.75
CA VAL A 231 -4.38 2.56 10.32
C VAL A 231 -3.35 2.58 9.20
N LEU A 232 -2.59 3.66 9.11
CA LEU A 232 -1.56 3.84 8.08
C LEU A 232 -0.21 3.36 8.59
N MET A 233 0.68 3.00 7.67
CA MET A 233 2.03 2.50 7.98
C MET A 233 2.81 3.45 8.91
N GLU A 234 2.67 4.76 8.69
CA GLU A 234 3.35 5.78 9.48
C GLU A 234 2.80 5.93 10.90
N ASP A 235 1.60 5.40 11.20
CA ASP A 235 1.01 5.49 12.54
C ASP A 235 1.71 4.58 13.55
N PHE A 236 2.30 3.48 13.07
CA PHE A 236 3.03 2.50 13.89
C PHE A 236 4.50 2.40 13.50
N ASP A 237 5.08 3.48 12.96
CA ASP A 237 6.50 3.55 12.62
C ASP A 237 7.38 3.27 13.86
N PRO A 238 8.35 2.33 13.80
CA PRO A 238 9.25 2.03 14.92
C PRO A 238 10.13 3.23 15.35
N GLU A 239 10.30 4.25 14.50
CA GLU A 239 11.00 5.49 14.87
C GLU A 239 10.13 6.43 15.73
N LYS A 240 8.83 6.19 15.84
CA LYS A 240 7.89 6.94 16.68
C LYS A 240 7.63 6.23 18.00
N SER A 241 7.05 6.95 18.96
CA SER A 241 6.71 6.35 20.25
C SER A 241 5.46 5.45 20.17
N PRO A 242 5.38 4.35 20.95
CA PRO A 242 4.15 3.56 21.09
C PRO A 242 2.95 4.39 21.54
N LYS A 243 3.19 5.48 22.29
CA LYS A 243 2.16 6.42 22.76
C LYS A 243 1.55 7.23 21.62
N GLU A 244 2.35 7.64 20.63
CA GLU A 244 1.83 8.28 19.42
C GLU A 244 0.94 7.31 18.64
N PHE A 245 1.37 6.06 18.49
CA PHE A 245 0.55 5.04 17.87
C PHE A 245 -0.76 4.81 18.66
N ALA A 246 -0.72 4.77 19.99
CA ALA A 246 -1.93 4.68 20.81
C ALA A 246 -2.90 5.84 20.58
N ALA A 247 -2.38 7.07 20.41
CA ALA A 247 -3.22 8.24 20.14
C ALA A 247 -3.94 8.12 18.79
N LYS A 248 -3.25 7.60 17.77
CA LYS A 248 -3.84 7.31 16.45
C LYS A 248 -4.85 6.18 16.52
N LEU A 249 -4.46 5.05 17.10
CA LEU A 249 -5.31 3.88 17.25
C LEU A 249 -6.57 4.19 18.08
N GLY A 250 -6.50 5.12 19.04
CA GLY A 250 -7.64 5.54 19.85
C GLY A 250 -8.71 6.33 19.09
N GLY A 251 -8.39 6.86 17.91
CA GLY A 251 -9.31 7.62 17.07
C GLY A 251 -10.01 6.80 15.98
N VAL A 252 -9.69 5.51 15.83
CA VAL A 252 -10.27 4.66 14.79
C VAL A 252 -11.65 4.15 15.18
N ASP A 253 -12.49 3.90 14.18
CA ASP A 253 -13.81 3.32 14.37
C ASP A 253 -13.72 1.79 14.44
N VAL A 254 -13.82 1.22 15.64
CA VAL A 254 -13.55 -0.20 15.92
C VAL A 254 -14.80 -1.06 15.75
N PRO A 255 -14.76 -2.17 14.97
CA PRO A 255 -15.84 -3.16 14.95
C PRO A 255 -16.13 -3.73 16.35
N GLU A 256 -17.40 -3.98 16.66
CA GLU A 256 -17.84 -4.48 17.99
C GLU A 256 -17.01 -5.68 18.49
N ARG A 257 -16.73 -6.64 17.59
CA ARG A 257 -15.99 -7.86 17.90
C ARG A 257 -14.52 -7.64 18.29
N LEU A 258 -13.95 -6.47 18.01
CA LEU A 258 -12.54 -6.12 18.29
C LEU A 258 -12.39 -5.16 19.47
N ARG A 259 -13.50 -4.74 20.10
CA ARG A 259 -13.45 -3.67 21.11
C ARG A 259 -12.55 -4.01 22.30
N ASP A 260 -12.61 -5.24 22.80
CA ASP A 260 -11.82 -5.65 23.96
C ASP A 260 -10.33 -5.72 23.64
N ASP A 261 -9.98 -6.29 22.49
CA ASP A 261 -8.60 -6.38 21.99
C ASP A 261 -8.02 -4.99 21.73
N HIS A 262 -8.81 -4.09 21.14
CA HIS A 262 -8.44 -2.69 20.93
C HIS A 262 -8.17 -1.96 22.25
N GLN A 263 -9.05 -2.08 23.25
CA GLN A 263 -8.83 -1.48 24.57
C GLN A 263 -7.59 -2.05 25.26
N ALA A 264 -7.33 -3.35 25.12
CA ALA A 264 -6.12 -3.97 25.65
C ALA A 264 -4.86 -3.44 24.96
N ALA A 265 -4.87 -3.34 23.62
CA ALA A 265 -3.79 -2.77 22.83
C ALA A 265 -3.49 -1.32 23.22
N LEU A 266 -4.53 -0.47 23.34
CA LEU A 266 -4.38 0.93 23.78
C LEU A 266 -3.71 1.03 25.14
N ARG A 267 -4.18 0.27 26.14
CA ARG A 267 -3.56 0.27 27.48
C ARG A 267 -2.10 -0.14 27.42
N ARG A 268 -1.77 -1.17 26.64
CA ARG A 268 -0.40 -1.67 26.53
C ARG A 268 0.52 -0.63 25.86
N LEU A 269 0.08 -0.03 24.76
CA LEU A 269 0.83 1.00 24.04
C LEU A 269 1.03 2.28 24.87
N GLN A 270 0.02 2.69 25.66
CA GLN A 270 0.12 3.88 26.51
C GLN A 270 1.11 3.72 27.68
N LEU A 271 1.36 2.49 28.11
CA LEU A 271 2.24 2.19 29.24
C LEU A 271 3.71 2.01 28.84
N ALA A 272 4.00 1.74 27.56
CA ALA A 272 5.36 1.55 27.07
C ALA A 272 5.96 2.89 26.59
N ASP A 273 7.21 3.16 26.96
CA ASP A 273 7.97 4.31 26.44
C ASP A 273 8.69 3.97 25.12
N SER A 274 8.91 2.67 24.83
CA SER A 274 9.50 2.20 23.57
C SER A 274 8.92 0.86 23.10
N TYR A 275 9.14 0.52 21.82
CA TYR A 275 8.71 -0.77 21.26
C TYR A 275 9.51 -1.96 21.84
N GLU A 276 10.72 -1.76 22.32
CA GLU A 276 11.50 -2.78 23.03
C GLU A 276 10.84 -3.14 24.37
N GLU A 277 10.40 -2.15 25.15
CA GLU A 277 9.66 -2.37 26.40
C GLU A 277 8.33 -3.07 26.12
N LEU A 278 7.65 -2.69 25.04
CA LEU A 278 6.40 -3.28 24.61
C LEU A 278 6.55 -4.78 24.31
N ASN A 279 7.69 -5.21 23.78
CA ASN A 279 8.00 -6.61 23.45
C ASN A 279 8.74 -7.37 24.54
N ALA A 280 9.21 -6.69 25.59
CA ALA A 280 9.86 -7.37 26.71
C ALA A 280 8.85 -8.35 27.32
N LYS A 281 9.18 -9.65 27.27
CA LYS A 281 8.44 -10.66 28.04
C LYS A 281 8.41 -10.16 29.48
N ALA A 282 7.20 -10.06 30.05
CA ALA A 282 7.01 -9.73 31.46
C ALA A 282 8.02 -10.56 32.25
N SER A 283 9.07 -9.89 32.75
CA SER A 283 10.05 -10.58 33.56
C SER A 283 9.26 -11.12 34.73
N ALA A 284 9.25 -12.45 34.88
CA ALA A 284 8.63 -13.10 36.02
C ALA A 284 9.03 -12.28 37.26
N PRO A 285 8.08 -11.92 38.15
CA PRO A 285 8.41 -11.12 39.32
C PRO A 285 9.59 -11.80 39.98
N GLN A 286 10.76 -11.14 39.97
CA GLN A 286 11.87 -11.62 40.76
C GLN A 286 11.31 -11.67 42.17
N PRO A 287 11.26 -12.85 42.82
CA PRO A 287 10.85 -12.90 44.20
C PRO A 287 11.76 -11.92 44.91
N ALA A 288 11.17 -10.86 45.46
CA ALA A 288 11.87 -9.92 46.31
C ALA A 288 12.68 -10.78 47.28
N ALA A 289 14.00 -10.57 47.32
CA ALA A 289 14.86 -11.26 48.26
C ALA A 289 14.33 -10.97 49.66
N VAL A 290 13.51 -11.88 50.17
CA VAL A 290 13.08 -11.86 51.56
C VAL A 290 14.35 -12.18 52.32
N ASN A 291 14.91 -11.16 52.98
CA ASN A 291 15.95 -11.36 53.97
C ASN A 291 15.37 -12.27 55.06
N GLU A 292 15.58 -13.58 54.93
CA GLU A 292 15.21 -14.55 55.95
C GLU A 292 16.48 -15.13 56.58
N PHE A 293 16.90 -14.48 57.67
CA PHE A 293 17.67 -15.13 58.72
C PHE A 293 16.76 -16.18 59.36
N LEU A 294 17.10 -17.48 59.23
CA LEU A 294 17.32 -18.44 60.34
C LEU A 294 17.52 -19.88 59.79
N PRO A 295 18.35 -20.71 60.47
CA PRO A 295 18.81 -21.98 59.93
C PRO A 295 17.89 -23.15 60.32
N GLY A 296 17.73 -24.07 59.37
CA GLY A 296 17.58 -25.50 59.67
C GLY A 296 16.17 -26.06 59.64
N VAL A 297 15.65 -26.36 58.45
CA VAL A 297 14.89 -27.59 58.18
C VAL A 297 15.13 -27.97 56.72
N ALA A 298 15.79 -29.10 56.49
CA ALA A 298 15.95 -29.67 55.15
C ALA A 298 14.62 -30.30 54.70
N VAL A 299 13.89 -29.64 53.81
CA VAL A 299 12.75 -30.24 53.11
C VAL A 299 13.18 -30.47 51.66
N ARG A 300 13.42 -31.74 51.31
CA ARG A 300 13.65 -32.18 49.93
C ARG A 300 12.38 -31.94 49.11
N PRO A 301 12.45 -31.29 47.93
CA PRO A 301 11.39 -31.39 46.95
C PRO A 301 11.42 -32.75 46.28
N VAL A 302 10.27 -33.42 46.27
CA VAL A 302 9.99 -34.68 45.60
C VAL A 302 10.07 -34.46 44.08
N ALA A 303 10.95 -35.21 43.40
CA ALA A 303 10.97 -35.31 41.95
C ALA A 303 9.88 -36.26 41.47
N MET A 304 9.12 -35.84 40.45
CA MET A 304 8.22 -36.67 39.65
C MET A 304 7.98 -35.97 38.29
N PRO A 305 7.62 -36.71 37.22
CA PRO A 305 8.61 -37.34 36.34
C PRO A 305 8.54 -36.80 34.90
N ALA A 306 9.62 -36.97 34.16
CA ALA A 306 9.65 -36.74 32.71
C ALA A 306 8.94 -37.87 31.94
N ALA A 307 8.14 -37.50 30.95
CA ALA A 307 7.74 -38.33 29.80
C ALA A 307 7.25 -37.42 28.66
N PRO A 308 7.15 -37.90 27.40
CA PRO A 308 8.21 -38.50 26.59
C PRO A 308 8.41 -37.72 25.27
N ARG A 309 9.61 -37.80 24.68
CA ARG A 309 9.85 -37.34 23.30
C ARG A 309 9.30 -38.37 22.30
N GLY A 310 8.46 -37.91 21.38
CA GLY A 310 8.07 -38.60 20.15
C GLY A 310 7.87 -37.59 19.00
N PRO A 311 8.02 -38.00 17.73
CA PRO A 311 8.51 -37.12 16.66
C PRO A 311 7.41 -36.64 15.67
N ALA A 312 7.59 -35.44 15.13
CA ALA A 312 7.00 -34.97 13.87
C ALA A 312 7.95 -33.87 13.34
N ALA A 313 8.69 -34.04 12.25
CA ALA A 313 8.25 -34.09 10.84
C ALA A 313 7.49 -32.82 10.42
N GLY A 314 8.15 -31.99 9.60
CA GLY A 314 7.47 -31.18 8.57
C GLY A 314 7.53 -29.66 8.73
N HIS A 315 8.06 -29.01 7.69
CA HIS A 315 7.89 -27.61 7.28
C HIS A 315 8.69 -26.53 8.02
N GLY A 316 9.97 -26.44 7.65
CA GLY A 316 10.71 -25.18 7.73
C GLY A 316 10.23 -24.22 6.65
N VAL A 317 9.60 -23.12 7.05
CA VAL A 317 9.43 -21.93 6.22
C VAL A 317 10.71 -21.10 6.40
N LEU A 318 11.49 -21.00 5.33
CA LEU A 318 12.63 -20.09 5.24
C LEU A 318 12.09 -18.69 4.95
N ASN A 319 12.41 -17.77 5.85
CA ASN A 319 12.09 -16.35 5.79
C ASN A 319 13.12 -15.64 4.88
N PRO A 320 12.78 -15.05 3.72
CA PRO A 320 13.70 -14.21 2.96
C PRO A 320 13.57 -12.75 3.40
N ALA A 321 13.93 -12.46 4.64
CA ALA A 321 14.11 -11.09 5.13
C ALA A 321 15.52 -10.93 5.72
N ALA A 322 16.53 -11.26 4.91
CA ALA A 322 17.94 -10.98 5.22
C ALA A 322 18.79 -11.01 3.94
N ALA A 323 18.61 -10.03 3.05
CA ALA A 323 19.66 -9.56 2.12
C ALA A 323 19.14 -8.41 1.25
N LEU A 324 19.00 -7.22 1.80
CA LEU A 324 19.16 -5.98 1.05
C LEU A 324 20.03 -5.04 1.88
N SER A 325 21.34 -5.28 1.80
CA SER A 325 22.33 -4.29 2.19
C SER A 325 22.19 -3.09 1.25
N LEU A 326 21.81 -1.94 1.81
CA LEU A 326 21.86 -0.65 1.13
C LEU A 326 23.29 -0.36 0.63
N PRO A 327 23.50 0.16 -0.59
CA PRO A 327 24.81 0.62 -1.01
C PRO A 327 25.25 1.84 -0.19
N THR A 328 26.50 1.80 0.24
CA THR A 328 27.23 2.82 1.01
C THR A 328 27.16 4.21 0.32
N PRO A 329 26.99 5.32 1.06
CA PRO A 329 27.04 6.65 0.48
C PRO A 329 28.47 6.98 0.00
N MET A 330 28.58 7.43 -1.25
CA MET A 330 29.81 8.00 -1.81
C MET A 330 30.18 9.29 -1.06
N PRO A 331 31.46 9.50 -0.69
CA PRO A 331 31.90 10.72 -0.05
C PRO A 331 31.88 11.90 -1.02
N VAL A 332 31.32 13.01 -0.57
CA VAL A 332 31.44 14.35 -1.16
C VAL A 332 32.91 14.73 -1.19
N GLN A 333 33.50 14.83 -2.38
CA GLN A 333 34.83 15.42 -2.53
C GLN A 333 34.71 16.83 -3.10
N GLN A 334 35.08 17.79 -2.24
CA GLN A 334 35.12 19.22 -2.49
C GLN A 334 35.99 19.58 -3.70
N SER A 335 35.51 20.59 -4.41
CA SER A 335 36.21 21.37 -5.42
C SER A 335 37.53 21.93 -4.89
N ALA A 336 38.62 21.60 -5.58
CA ALA A 336 39.86 22.39 -5.58
C ALA A 336 40.05 22.93 -7.00
N GLY A 337 39.97 24.25 -7.16
CA GLY A 337 40.45 24.92 -8.36
C GLY A 337 41.98 24.88 -8.43
N VAL A 338 42.52 25.19 -9.62
CA VAL A 338 43.64 26.13 -9.85
C VAL A 338 43.79 26.31 -11.37
N GLU A 339 43.82 27.59 -11.76
CA GLU A 339 44.56 28.26 -12.86
C GLU A 339 45.23 27.33 -13.91
N ARG A 340 45.01 27.53 -15.22
CA ARG A 340 45.48 28.66 -16.04
C ARG A 340 44.83 28.63 -17.42
#